data_AF-A0A8R1IMP6-F1
#
_entry.id   AF-A0A8R1IMP6-F1
#
_cell.length_a   1.000
_cell.length_b   1.000
_cell.length_c   1.000
_cell.angle_alpha   90.00
_cell.angle_beta   90.00
_cell.angle_gamma   90.00
#
_symmetry.space_group_name_H-M   'P 1'
#
loop_
_entity.id
_entity.type
_entity.pdbx_description
1 polymer ?
#
loop_
_entity_poly.entity_id
_entity_poly.type
_entity_poly.pdbx_seq_one_letter_code
_entity_poly.pdbx_strand_id
1 'polypeptide(L)'
;MLDMVIGKNHPLRQLKSFTDRMRDITPEGMIDENVMGLVDAVHRHDKDANANFLSPRFMPIMPEKLNTKRRLLSPDMFSLYRDDSDNSILPLPNTLEKVGMKANDRDSVLELVMDITGVNNVVDDALDLVKGLRKQGLDKDLV
;
A
#
# COMPACT_ATOMS: atom_id res chain seq x y z
N MET A 1 5.59 18.32 25.69
CA MET A 1 4.49 18.22 26.68
C MET A 1 3.70 19.52 26.88
N LEU A 2 4.24 20.72 26.64
CA LEU A 2 3.51 21.99 26.88
C LEU A 2 2.35 22.28 25.90
N ASP A 3 2.42 21.84 24.64
CA ASP A 3 1.39 22.13 23.62
C ASP A 3 0.04 21.43 23.83
N MET A 4 -0.03 20.40 24.68
CA MET A 4 -1.29 19.68 24.98
C MET A 4 -2.17 20.45 25.97
N VAL A 5 -1.55 21.25 26.84
CA VAL A 5 -2.23 22.05 27.88
C VAL A 5 -2.64 23.42 27.33
N ILE A 6 -1.99 23.85 26.25
CA ILE A 6 -2.23 25.14 25.61
C ILE A 6 -3.41 24.99 24.63
N GLY A 7 -4.52 25.67 24.94
CA GLY A 7 -5.75 25.65 24.13
C GLY A 7 -5.51 26.00 22.65
N LYS A 8 -6.40 25.54 21.77
CA LYS A 8 -6.23 25.58 20.30
C LYS A 8 -5.86 26.94 19.69
N ASN A 9 -6.11 28.05 20.39
CA ASN A 9 -5.96 29.43 19.89
C ASN A 9 -4.85 30.24 20.60
N HIS A 10 -3.73 29.60 21.00
CA HIS A 10 -2.63 30.29 21.68
C HIS A 10 -1.47 30.63 20.72
N PRO A 11 -0.90 31.84 20.79
CA PRO A 11 0.13 32.32 19.84
C PRO A 11 1.48 31.59 19.92
N LEU A 12 1.71 30.78 20.96
CA LEU A 12 2.95 30.01 21.16
C LEU A 12 2.88 28.55 20.68
N ARG A 13 1.74 28.12 20.14
CA ARG A 13 1.56 26.75 19.63
C ARG A 13 2.30 26.61 18.31
N GLN A 14 3.48 25.98 18.33
CA GLN A 14 4.20 25.63 17.11
C GLN A 14 3.67 24.29 16.59
N LEU A 15 3.27 24.24 15.31
CA LEU A 15 2.94 22.97 14.65
C LEU A 15 4.23 22.14 14.56
N LYS A 16 4.47 21.28 15.55
CA LYS A 16 5.55 20.28 15.49
C LYS A 16 5.41 19.47 14.20
N SER A 17 6.50 19.38 13.44
CA SER A 17 6.57 18.57 12.23
C SER A 17 6.35 17.09 12.58
N PHE A 18 5.93 16.29 11.61
CA PHE A 18 5.80 14.83 11.78
C PHE A 18 7.11 14.20 12.26
N THR A 19 8.24 14.73 11.80
CA THR A 19 9.59 14.31 12.18
C THR A 19 9.91 14.59 13.65
N ASP A 20 9.46 15.72 14.20
CA ASP A 20 9.62 16.03 15.63
C ASP A 20 8.83 15.06 16.51
N ARG A 21 7.67 14.60 16.03
CA ARG A 21 6.85 13.61 16.74
C ARG A 21 7.44 12.21 16.67
N MET A 22 8.03 11.85 15.52
CA MET A 22 8.76 10.59 15.35
C MET A 22 10.02 10.56 16.22
N ARG A 23 10.76 11.66 16.31
CA ARG A 23 11.93 11.79 17.18
C ARG A 23 11.58 11.64 18.67
N ASP A 24 10.40 12.11 19.09
CA ASP A 24 9.91 11.96 20.46
C ASP A 24 9.61 10.48 20.85
N ILE A 25 9.44 9.57 19.88
CA ILE A 25 9.09 8.15 20.13
C ILE A 25 10.21 7.14 19.82
N THR A 26 11.29 7.56 19.15
CA THR A 26 12.44 6.69 18.84
C THR A 26 13.66 7.03 19.71
N PRO A 27 14.37 6.04 20.29
CA PRO A 27 15.59 6.28 21.05
C PRO A 27 16.66 7.00 20.21
N GLU A 28 17.38 7.95 20.82
CA GLU A 28 18.45 8.68 20.14
C GLU A 28 19.52 7.72 19.59
N GLY A 29 19.83 7.85 18.30
CA GLY A 29 20.88 7.08 17.60
C GLY A 29 20.40 5.85 16.82
N MET A 30 19.11 5.51 16.81
CA MET A 30 18.59 4.37 16.02
C MET A 30 18.31 4.69 14.55
N ILE A 31 18.12 5.96 14.20
CA ILE A 31 17.78 6.40 12.85
C ILE A 31 18.77 7.48 12.43
N ASP A 32 19.46 7.25 11.31
CA ASP A 32 20.45 8.17 10.76
C ASP A 32 19.78 9.49 10.32
N GLU A 33 20.46 10.61 10.53
CA GLU A 33 19.96 11.96 10.19
C GLU A 33 19.63 12.08 8.70
N ASN A 34 20.33 11.32 7.86
CA ASN A 34 20.09 11.25 6.42
C ASN A 34 18.74 10.62 6.06
N VAL A 35 18.30 9.59 6.80
CA VAL A 35 17.01 8.94 6.60
C VAL A 35 15.89 9.89 7.03
N MET A 36 16.08 10.59 8.15
CA MET A 36 15.14 11.61 8.61
C MET A 36 15.05 12.79 7.64
N GLY A 37 16.18 13.23 7.08
CA GLY A 37 16.22 14.26 6.05
C GLY A 37 15.48 13.85 4.77
N LEU A 38 15.54 12.58 4.39
CA LEU A 38 14.78 12.03 3.27
C LEU A 38 13.27 12.04 3.54
N VAL A 39 12.85 11.60 4.73
CA VAL A 39 11.45 11.63 5.16
C VAL A 39 10.92 13.05 5.18
N ASP A 40 11.69 14.01 5.72
CA ASP A 40 11.29 15.42 5.78
C ASP A 40 11.24 16.07 4.39
N ALA A 41 12.17 15.72 3.49
CA ALA A 41 12.17 16.20 2.10
C ALA A 41 10.97 15.66 1.30
N VAL A 42 10.61 14.38 1.48
CA VAL A 42 9.42 13.77 0.87
C VAL A 42 8.16 14.41 1.45
N HIS A 43 8.06 14.55 2.77
CA HIS A 43 6.90 15.16 3.43
C HIS A 43 6.67 16.63 3.02
N ARG A 44 7.74 17.42 2.83
CA ARG A 44 7.64 18.80 2.36
C ARG A 44 7.16 18.93 0.91
N HIS A 45 7.38 17.90 0.09
CA HIS A 45 6.99 17.90 -1.33
C HIS A 45 5.64 17.22 -1.59
N ASP A 46 5.14 16.44 -0.62
CA ASP A 46 3.86 15.76 -0.72
C ASP A 46 2.78 16.53 0.05
N LYS A 47 1.94 17.26 -0.69
CA LYS A 47 0.80 18.01 -0.12
C LYS A 47 -0.45 17.15 0.07
N ASP A 48 -0.42 15.90 -0.39
CA ASP A 48 -1.52 14.96 -0.24
C ASP A 48 -1.35 14.17 1.05
N ALA A 49 -2.35 14.23 1.93
CA ALA A 49 -2.36 13.51 3.20
C ALA A 49 -2.37 11.98 3.06
N ASN A 50 -2.39 11.45 1.83
CA ASN A 50 -2.49 10.04 1.49
C ASN A 50 -1.30 9.56 0.64
N ALA A 51 -0.10 10.08 0.91
CA ALA A 51 1.13 9.49 0.41
C ALA A 51 1.32 8.13 1.09
N ASN A 52 1.02 7.04 0.36
CA ASN A 52 1.37 5.68 0.76
C ASN A 52 2.89 5.57 0.78
N PHE A 53 3.47 5.85 1.95
CA PHE A 53 4.89 5.86 2.24
C PHE A 53 5.20 4.66 3.13
N LEU A 54 6.11 3.78 2.67
CA LEU A 54 6.59 2.61 3.42
C LEU A 54 5.53 1.54 3.74
N SER A 55 4.55 1.36 2.86
CA SER A 55 3.55 0.29 2.96
C SER A 55 3.74 -0.74 1.84
N PRO A 56 4.75 -1.63 1.94
CA PRO A 56 4.89 -2.70 0.97
C PRO A 56 3.67 -3.62 1.04
N ARG A 57 3.19 -4.07 -0.12
CA ARG A 57 2.10 -5.04 -0.21
C ARG A 57 2.67 -6.41 -0.52
N PHE A 58 2.18 -7.44 0.15
CA PHE A 58 2.62 -8.82 -0.07
C PHE A 58 1.57 -9.61 -0.83
N MET A 59 2.00 -10.33 -1.86
CA MET A 59 1.17 -11.18 -2.72
C MET A 59 -0.15 -10.51 -3.15
N PRO A 60 -0.13 -9.29 -3.70
CA PRO A 60 -1.35 -8.66 -4.19
C PRO A 60 -1.94 -9.49 -5.34
N ILE A 61 -3.27 -9.66 -5.32
CA ILE A 61 -4.03 -10.41 -6.35
C ILE A 61 -4.53 -9.53 -7.51
N MET A 62 -4.47 -8.21 -7.35
CA MET A 62 -4.96 -7.28 -8.36
C MET A 62 -4.00 -6.08 -8.49
N PRO A 63 -3.75 -5.60 -9.72
CA PRO A 63 -3.05 -4.34 -9.92
C PRO A 63 -3.87 -3.17 -9.40
N GLU A 64 -3.19 -2.15 -8.88
CA GLU A 64 -3.85 -0.93 -8.46
C GLU A 64 -4.02 0.01 -9.66
N LYS A 65 -5.27 0.37 -9.97
CA LYS A 65 -5.58 1.31 -11.06
C LYS A 65 -5.49 2.78 -10.64
N LEU A 66 -5.13 3.06 -9.39
CA LEU A 66 -4.94 4.42 -8.94
C LEU A 66 -3.67 4.96 -9.58
N ASN A 67 -3.85 5.92 -10.49
CA ASN A 67 -2.82 6.64 -11.22
C ASN A 67 -2.03 7.58 -10.29
N THR A 68 -1.70 7.11 -9.09
CA THR A 68 -0.88 7.79 -8.11
C THR A 68 0.54 7.62 -8.59
N LYS A 69 0.98 8.55 -9.45
CA LYS A 69 2.31 8.62 -10.08
C LYS A 69 3.51 8.56 -9.10
N ARG A 70 3.29 8.32 -7.81
CA ARG A 70 4.26 8.53 -6.73
C ARG A 70 4.10 7.51 -5.59
N ARG A 71 4.05 6.21 -5.90
CA ARG A 71 4.46 5.17 -4.93
C ARG A 71 5.97 5.08 -4.94
N LEU A 72 6.63 6.06 -4.34
CA LEU A 72 8.09 6.10 -4.33
C LEU A 72 8.70 5.03 -3.41
N LEU A 73 7.93 4.48 -2.45
CA LEU A 73 8.43 3.55 -1.42
C LEU A 73 7.39 2.51 -0.95
N SER A 74 6.40 2.14 -1.77
CA SER A 74 5.43 1.08 -1.46
C SER A 74 5.46 0.01 -2.55
N PRO A 75 6.51 -0.82 -2.57
CA PRO A 75 6.66 -1.86 -3.58
C PRO A 75 5.62 -2.98 -3.38
N ASP A 76 5.26 -3.61 -4.49
CA ASP A 76 4.48 -4.84 -4.47
C ASP A 76 5.43 -6.04 -4.46
N MET A 77 5.38 -6.85 -3.41
CA MET A 77 6.22 -8.02 -3.22
C MET A 77 5.47 -9.28 -3.67
N PHE A 78 6.08 -10.08 -4.56
CA PHE A 78 5.54 -11.38 -4.98
C PHE A 78 4.12 -11.32 -5.56
N SER A 79 3.85 -10.31 -6.40
CA SER A 79 2.55 -10.13 -7.06
C SER A 79 2.04 -11.41 -7.70
N LEU A 80 0.78 -11.77 -7.42
CA LEU A 80 0.11 -12.97 -7.98
C LEU A 80 -0.44 -12.72 -9.39
N TYR A 81 -0.26 -11.51 -9.91
CA TYR A 81 -0.58 -11.11 -11.27
C TYR A 81 0.69 -10.75 -12.04
N ARG A 82 0.58 -10.75 -13.38
CA ARG A 82 1.67 -10.28 -14.24
C ARG A 82 1.82 -8.78 -14.10
N ASP A 83 3.00 -8.34 -13.70
CA ASP A 83 3.32 -6.95 -13.49
C ASP A 83 4.73 -6.68 -14.00
N ASP A 84 4.84 -5.81 -14.99
CA ASP A 84 6.12 -5.39 -15.58
C ASP A 84 6.50 -3.97 -15.11
N SER A 85 5.81 -3.43 -14.10
CA SER A 85 6.12 -2.12 -13.53
C SER A 85 7.36 -2.16 -12.62
N ASP A 86 8.10 -1.05 -12.58
CA ASP A 86 9.30 -0.90 -11.74
C ASP A 86 9.00 -0.95 -10.24
N ASN A 87 7.72 -0.85 -9.83
CA ASN A 87 7.29 -0.93 -8.43
C ASN A 87 7.08 -2.37 -7.95
N SER A 88 7.12 -3.35 -8.87
CA SER A 88 6.84 -4.76 -8.57
C SER A 88 8.12 -5.56 -8.39
N ILE A 89 8.28 -6.16 -7.21
CA ILE A 89 9.41 -7.01 -6.88
C ILE A 89 8.98 -8.47 -7.02
N LEU A 90 9.61 -9.16 -7.98
CA LEU A 90 9.43 -10.60 -8.24
C LEU A 90 7.97 -11.04 -8.45
N PRO A 91 7.25 -10.53 -9.47
CA PRO A 91 5.91 -11.03 -9.80
C PRO A 91 5.95 -12.53 -10.04
N LEU A 92 5.18 -13.30 -9.28
CA LEU A 92 5.20 -14.77 -9.31
C LEU A 92 4.92 -15.33 -10.71
N PRO A 93 3.94 -14.82 -11.47
CA PRO A 93 3.71 -15.35 -12.81
C PRO A 93 4.91 -15.16 -13.75
N ASN A 94 5.59 -14.01 -13.66
CA ASN A 94 6.75 -13.66 -14.48
C ASN A 94 8.00 -14.44 -14.05
N THR A 95 8.19 -14.66 -12.74
CA THR A 95 9.33 -15.44 -12.24
C THR A 95 9.18 -16.92 -12.56
N LEU A 96 7.98 -17.50 -12.41
CA LEU A 96 7.70 -18.89 -12.77
C LEU A 96 7.88 -19.15 -14.27
N GLU A 97 7.49 -18.18 -15.11
CA GLU A 97 7.75 -18.23 -16.56
C GLU A 97 9.24 -18.18 -16.88
N LYS A 98 10.01 -17.30 -16.22
CA LYS A 98 11.48 -17.21 -16.40
C LYS A 98 12.21 -18.48 -15.95
N VAL A 99 11.65 -19.22 -14.99
CA VAL A 99 12.16 -20.53 -14.54
C VAL A 99 11.82 -21.65 -15.54
N GLY A 100 11.03 -21.35 -16.59
CA GLY A 100 10.70 -22.29 -17.65
C GLY A 100 9.42 -23.10 -17.41
N MET A 101 8.59 -22.70 -16.44
CA MET A 101 7.28 -23.34 -16.26
C MET A 101 6.34 -23.00 -17.41
N LYS A 102 5.60 -24.02 -17.87
CA LYS A 102 4.54 -23.83 -18.85
C LYS A 102 3.38 -23.06 -18.21
N ALA A 103 2.58 -22.40 -19.05
CA ALA A 103 1.44 -21.61 -18.58
C ALA A 103 0.49 -22.42 -17.69
N ASN A 104 0.12 -23.63 -18.08
CA ASN A 104 -0.77 -24.49 -17.30
C ASN A 104 -0.20 -24.81 -15.91
N ASP A 105 1.08 -25.20 -15.84
CA ASP A 105 1.72 -25.57 -14.57
C ASP A 105 1.83 -24.35 -13.63
N ARG A 106 2.12 -23.18 -14.20
CA ARG A 106 2.15 -21.91 -13.48
C ARG A 106 0.78 -21.55 -12.91
N ASP A 107 -0.27 -21.68 -13.72
CA ASP A 107 -1.63 -21.33 -13.31
C ASP A 107 -2.11 -22.26 -12.18
N SER A 108 -1.78 -23.56 -12.23
CA SER A 108 -2.03 -24.51 -11.14
C SER A 108 -1.28 -24.16 -9.83
N VAL A 109 -0.04 -23.65 -9.93
CA VAL A 109 0.71 -23.20 -8.73
C VAL A 109 0.08 -21.95 -8.13
N LEU A 110 -0.34 -20.99 -8.96
CA LEU A 110 -1.01 -19.79 -8.49
C LEU A 110 -2.35 -20.12 -7.84
N GLU A 111 -3.14 -21.01 -8.44
CA GLU A 111 -4.38 -21.53 -7.88
C GLU A 111 -4.16 -22.17 -6.51
N LEU A 112 -3.16 -23.06 -6.38
CA LEU A 112 -2.81 -23.67 -5.10
C LEU A 112 -2.48 -22.63 -4.02
N VAL A 113 -1.72 -21.58 -4.37
CA VAL A 113 -1.38 -20.50 -3.43
C VAL A 113 -2.64 -19.72 -3.02
N MET A 114 -3.53 -19.42 -3.96
CA MET A 114 -4.80 -18.73 -3.66
C MET A 114 -5.76 -19.57 -2.81
N ASP A 115 -5.78 -20.89 -3.03
CA ASP A 115 -6.56 -21.84 -2.25
C ASP A 115 -6.07 -21.92 -0.79
N ILE A 116 -4.75 -22.07 -0.61
CA ILE A 116 -4.13 -22.15 0.73
C ILE A 116 -4.34 -20.85 1.51
N THR A 117 -4.28 -19.71 0.81
CA THR A 117 -4.49 -18.40 1.44
C THR A 117 -5.96 -18.08 1.69
N GLY A 118 -6.89 -18.87 1.16
CA GLY A 118 -8.33 -18.69 1.33
C GLY A 118 -8.88 -17.44 0.64
N VAL A 119 -8.14 -16.86 -0.31
CA VAL A 119 -8.53 -15.62 -1.00
C VAL A 119 -9.81 -15.80 -1.81
N ASN A 120 -10.06 -17.01 -2.34
CA ASN A 120 -11.25 -17.30 -3.15
C ASN A 120 -12.56 -16.96 -2.42
N ASN A 121 -12.66 -17.31 -1.13
CA ASN A 121 -13.86 -17.00 -0.33
C ASN A 121 -14.13 -15.50 -0.25
N VAL A 122 -13.08 -14.70 -0.07
CA VAL A 122 -13.19 -13.23 0.04
C VAL A 122 -13.59 -12.60 -1.30
N VAL A 123 -13.07 -13.15 -2.40
CA VAL A 123 -13.45 -12.71 -3.75
C VAL A 123 -14.91 -13.05 -4.04
N ASP A 124 -15.36 -14.24 -3.67
CA ASP A 124 -16.75 -14.68 -3.82
C ASP A 124 -17.71 -13.81 -3.01
N ASP A 125 -17.38 -13.53 -1.74
CA ASP A 125 -18.16 -12.63 -0.88
C ASP A 125 -18.27 -11.22 -1.47
N ALA A 126 -17.16 -10.69 -2.00
CA ALA A 126 -17.15 -9.38 -2.64
C ALA A 126 -18.00 -9.36 -3.92
N LEU A 127 -17.93 -10.40 -4.74
CA LEU A 127 -18.77 -10.55 -5.93
C LEU A 127 -20.25 -10.64 -5.58
N ASP A 128 -20.59 -11.37 -4.52
CA ASP A 128 -21.96 -11.51 -4.07
C ASP A 128 -22.52 -10.22 -3.46
N LEU A 129 -21.70 -9.44 -2.77
CA LEU A 129 -22.04 -8.09 -2.34
C LEU A 129 -22.31 -7.17 -3.54
N VAL A 130 -21.44 -7.17 -4.56
CA VAL A 130 -21.62 -6.39 -5.79
C VAL A 130 -22.89 -6.82 -6.54
N LYS A 131 -23.15 -8.13 -6.65
CA LYS A 131 -24.40 -8.65 -7.24
C LYS A 131 -25.63 -8.22 -6.43
N GLY A 132 -25.54 -8.22 -5.11
CA GLY A 132 -26.59 -7.77 -4.21
C GLY A 132 -26.95 -6.29 -4.42
N LEU A 133 -25.93 -5.43 -4.49
CA LEU A 133 -26.09 -4.00 -4.79
C LEU A 133 -26.72 -3.76 -6.16
N ARG A 134 -26.27 -4.50 -7.18
CA ARG A 134 -26.84 -4.44 -8.54
C ARG A 134 -28.30 -4.88 -8.56
N LYS A 135 -28.68 -5.93 -7.81
CA LYS A 135 -30.09 -6.37 -7.70
C LYS A 135 -30.99 -5.34 -7.02
N GLN A 136 -30.44 -4.52 -6.12
CA GLN A 136 -31.16 -3.42 -5.47
C GLN A 136 -31.22 -2.14 -6.32
N GLY A 137 -30.60 -2.12 -7.51
CA GLY A 137 -30.61 -0.96 -8.40
C GLY A 137 -29.73 0.20 -7.95
N LEU A 138 -28.83 -0.04 -6.99
CA LEU A 138 -27.87 0.93 -6.46
C LEU A 138 -26.61 1.06 -7.35
N ASP A 139 -26.54 0.30 -8.44
CA ASP A 139 -25.45 0.34 -9.41
C ASP A 139 -25.42 1.63 -10.24
N LYS A 140 -26.54 2.36 -10.31
CA LYS A 140 -26.64 3.63 -11.03
C LYS A 140 -26.12 4.85 -10.25
N ASP A 141 -25.97 4.72 -8.93
CA ASP A 141 -25.51 5.80 -8.04
C ASP A 141 -23.98 5.75 -7.77
N LEU A 142 -23.28 4.77 -8.34
CA LEU A 142 -21.83 4.54 -8.15
C LEU A 142 -20.96 5.02 -9.33
N VAL A 143 -21.49 5.89 -10.19
CA VAL A 143 -20.77 6.51 -11.34
C VAL A 143 -20.34 7.93 -11.01
#